data_AF-A0A355AGM4-F1
#
_entry.id   AF-A0A355AGM4-F1
#
_cell.length_a   1.000
_cell.length_b   1.000
_cell.length_c   1.000
_cell.angle_alpha   90.00
_cell.angle_beta   90.00
_cell.angle_gamma   90.00
#
_symmetry.space_group_name_H-M   'P 1'
#
loop_
_entity.id
_entity.type
_entity.pdbx_description
1 polymer ?
#
loop_
_entity_poly.entity_id
_entity_poly.type
_entity_poly.pdbx_seq_one_letter_code
_entity_poly.pdbx_strand_id
1 'polypeptide(L)' 'MSLYVFGHRNPDTDAICSAIAYADLLRQTGQSDAVAACCGAPNKRTEYVLKTAGIAPP' A
#
# COMPACT_ATOMS: atom_id res chain seq x y z
N MET A 1 9.25 -4.01 -15.50
CA MET A 1 8.07 -3.24 -15.96
C MET A 1 7.19 -3.17 -14.75
N SER A 2 7.13 -2.05 -14.04
CA SER A 2 6.65 -2.06 -12.65
C SER A 2 5.22 -2.60 -12.52
N LEU A 3 5.03 -3.52 -11.57
CA LEU A 3 3.73 -4.06 -11.20
C LEU A 3 3.13 -3.22 -10.07
N TYR A 4 2.06 -2.47 -10.35
CA TYR A 4 1.40 -1.67 -9.33
C TYR A 4 0.33 -2.47 -8.59
N VAL A 5 0.38 -2.41 -7.26
CA VAL A 5 -0.61 -3.01 -6.38
C VAL A 5 -1.40 -1.90 -5.70
N PHE A 6 -2.71 -1.83 -5.95
CA PHE A 6 -3.58 -0.79 -5.40
C PHE A 6 -4.99 -1.31 -5.16
N GLY A 7 -5.70 -0.71 -4.20
CA GLY A 7 -7.09 -1.00 -3.90
C GLY A 7 -8.08 -0.08 -4.64
N HIS A 8 -9.30 0.02 -4.09
CA HIS A 8 -10.37 0.84 -4.68
C HIS A 8 -10.10 2.35 -4.58
N ARG A 9 -10.88 3.15 -5.33
CA ARG A 9 -10.90 4.63 -5.23
C ARG A 9 -11.36 5.07 -3.83
N ASN A 10 -10.87 6.22 -3.38
CA ASN A 10 -11.11 6.73 -2.02
C ASN A 10 -10.74 5.64 -0.97
N PRO A 11 -9.46 5.27 -0.92
CA PRO A 11 -9.03 4.06 -0.24
C PRO A 11 -9.28 4.18 1.26
N ASP A 12 -9.72 3.08 1.85
CA ASP A 12 -9.77 2.94 3.31
C ASP A 12 -8.43 2.38 3.84
N THR A 13 -8.39 2.07 5.13
CA THR A 13 -7.19 1.56 5.77
C THR A 13 -6.81 0.18 5.23
N ASP A 14 -7.78 -0.69 4.96
CA ASP A 14 -7.50 -2.01 4.41
C ASP A 14 -6.92 -1.90 2.99
N ALA A 15 -7.53 -1.09 2.12
CA ALA A 15 -7.06 -0.90 0.75
C ALA A 15 -5.58 -0.46 0.67
N ILE A 16 -5.13 0.44 1.55
CA ILE A 16 -3.74 0.90 1.59
C ILE A 16 -2.83 -0.15 2.26
N CYS A 17 -3.20 -0.69 3.42
CA CYS A 17 -2.37 -1.65 4.13
C CYS A 17 -2.19 -2.95 3.33
N SER A 18 -3.25 -3.44 2.71
CA SER A 18 -3.22 -4.63 1.85
C SER A 18 -2.37 -4.39 0.59
N ALA A 19 -2.40 -3.19 -0.01
CA ALA A 19 -1.52 -2.86 -1.12
C ALA A 19 -0.03 -2.89 -0.72
N ILE A 20 0.31 -2.32 0.44
CA ILE A 20 1.67 -2.33 0.99
C ILE A 20 2.13 -3.76 1.27
N ALA A 21 1.34 -4.52 2.03
CA ALA A 21 1.68 -5.87 2.45
C ALA A 21 1.80 -6.82 1.26
N TYR A 22 0.90 -6.71 0.28
CA TYR A 22 0.93 -7.59 -0.88
C TYR A 22 2.06 -7.23 -1.85
N ALA A 23 2.36 -5.95 -2.07
CA ALA A 23 3.55 -5.55 -2.82
C ALA A 23 4.83 -6.08 -2.16
N ASP A 24 4.90 -6.07 -0.83
CA ASP A 24 6.03 -6.62 -0.10
C ASP A 24 6.16 -8.14 -0.25
N LEU A 25 5.06 -8.87 -0.07
CA LEU A 25 5.02 -10.30 -0.32
C LEU A 25 5.49 -10.63 -1.75
N LEU A 26 4.97 -9.91 -2.75
CA LEU A 26 5.33 -10.10 -4.15
C LEU A 26 6.82 -9.90 -4.40
N ARG A 27 7.44 -8.87 -3.80
CA ARG A 27 8.89 -8.66 -3.88
C ARG A 27 9.67 -9.81 -3.27
N GLN A 28 9.20 -10.36 -2.16
CA GLN A 28 9.82 -11.52 -1.51
C GLN A 28 9.63 -12.82 -2.30
N THR A 29 8.57 -12.94 -3.10
CA THR A 29 8.23 -14.15 -3.86
C THR A 29 8.59 -14.09 -5.35
N GLY A 30 9.41 -13.11 -5.77
CA GLY A 30 10.00 -13.07 -7.12
C GLY A 30 9.51 -11.98 -8.06
N GLN A 31 8.53 -11.16 -7.65
CA GLN A 31 8.12 -9.95 -8.37
C GLN A 31 8.82 -8.72 -7.77
N SER A 32 10.13 -8.63 -7.99
CA SER A 32 11.00 -7.60 -7.39
C SER A 32 10.62 -6.16 -7.74
N ASP A 33 9.86 -5.94 -8.82
CA ASP A 33 9.39 -4.63 -9.29
C ASP A 33 7.94 -4.32 -8.87
N ALA A 34 7.40 -5.03 -7.88
CA ALA A 34 6.10 -4.74 -7.29
C ALA A 34 6.14 -3.48 -6.40
N VAL A 35 5.26 -2.52 -6.69
CA VAL A 35 5.15 -1.22 -6.02
C VAL A 35 3.73 -1.03 -5.49
N ALA A 36 3.60 -0.73 -4.20
CA ALA A 36 2.31 -0.34 -3.62
C ALA A 36 1.93 1.06 -4.13
N ALA A 37 0.67 1.24 -4.49
CA ALA A 37 0.09 2.51 -4.92
C ALA A 37 -1.31 2.67 -4.30
N CYS A 38 -1.85 3.88 -4.31
CA CYS A 38 -3.20 4.15 -3.83
C CYS A 38 -4.00 5.04 -4.79
N CYS A 39 -5.32 4.85 -4.80
CA CYS A 39 -6.25 5.59 -5.67
C CYS A 39 -6.92 6.76 -4.93
N GLY A 40 -6.13 7.52 -4.15
CA GLY A 40 -6.59 8.69 -3.39
C GLY A 40 -5.78 8.92 -2.12
N ALA A 41 -5.98 10.08 -1.50
CA ALA A 41 -5.28 10.43 -0.26
C ALA A 41 -5.69 9.49 0.89
N PRO A 42 -4.75 9.08 1.76
CA PRO A 42 -5.06 8.37 2.99
C PRO A 42 -6.00 9.20 3.88
N ASN A 43 -6.99 8.56 4.49
CA ASN A 43 -7.79 9.20 5.53
C ASN A 43 -7.02 9.26 6.86
N LYS A 44 -7.50 10.06 7.83
CA LYS A 44 -6.84 10.23 9.16
C LYS A 44 -6.58 8.92 9.91
N ARG A 45 -7.46 7.91 9.76
CA ARG A 45 -7.28 6.60 10.39
C ARG A 45 -6.10 5.87 9.75
N THR A 46 -6.02 5.88 8.43
CA THR A 46 -4.90 5.29 7.70
C THR A 46 -3.59 6.02 7.98
N GLU A 47 -3.58 7.36 8.00
CA GLU A 47 -2.41 8.16 8.39
C GLU A 47 -1.90 7.78 9.79
N TYR A 48 -2.82 7.65 10.76
CA TYR A 48 -2.47 7.22 12.11
C TYR A 48 -1.83 5.83 12.14
N VAL A 49 -2.40 4.86 11.40
CA VAL A 49 -1.87 3.50 11.31
C VAL A 49 -0.47 3.48 10.68
N LEU A 50 -0.30 4.17 9.54
CA LEU A 50 0.99 4.27 8.85
C LEU A 50 2.06 4.92 9.73
N LYS A 51 1.72 6.03 10.40
CA LYS A 51 2.63 6.70 11.34
C LYS A 51 2.99 5.81 12.52
N THR A 52 2.03 5.08 13.08
CA THR A 52 2.27 4.15 14.19
C THR A 52 3.17 2.99 13.78
N ALA A 53 3.03 2.52 12.53
CA ALA A 53 3.88 1.47 11.95
C ALA A 53 5.24 1.97 11.46
N GLY A 54 5.46 3.30 11.38
CA GLY A 54 6.68 3.88 10.81
C GLY A 54 6.81 3.68 9.29
N ILE A 55 5.68 3.52 8.58
CA ILE A 55 5.63 3.22 7.14
C ILE A 55 5.18 4.47 6.39
N ALA A 56 5.86 4.78 5.27
CA ALA A 56 5.46 5.87 4.39
C ALA A 56 4.20 5.49 3.57
N PRO A 57 3.28 6.45 3.32
CA PRO A 57 2.15 6.20 2.44
C PRO A 57 2.62 5.93 0.99
N PRO A 58 1.94 5.03 0.26
CA PRO A 58 2.18 4.76 -1.15
C PRO A 58 1.56 5.83 -2.07
#